data_AF-A0A7J8M2F8-F1
#
_entry.id   AF-A0A7J8M2F8-F1
#
_cell.length_a   1.000
_cell.length_b   1.000
_cell.length_c   1.000
_cell.angle_alpha   90.00
_cell.angle_beta   90.00
_cell.angle_gamma   90.00
#
_symmetry.space_group_name_H-M   'P 1'
#
loop_
_entity.id
_entity.type
_entity.pdbx_description
1 polymer ?
#
loop_
_entity_poly.entity_id
_entity_poly.type
_entity_poly.pdbx_seq_one_letter_code
_entity_poly.pdbx_strand_id
1 'polypeptide(L)'
;MAMVMVQTNEASDARVGTFRRQLEKIILDKHEDTMSKMGAILASGILDAGGRNVTIRLLSKTKHDKVTAVVGLAVFSQFWYWYPLIYFVSLSFSPTAFIGLNYDLKVPKFEFLSHAKPSLFEYPKPTSVPTTTSAVKLPTAVLSTSAKAKARAKKEAEQKANAEKPTGAESSAAANTGKGKSSSEKDGEAMQVDSPPEKKSEPEPSFEILTNPARVVPAQEK
;
A
#
# COMPACT_ATOMS: atom_id res chain seq x y z
N MET A 1 13.56 12.79 7.72
CA MET A 1 13.06 11.85 6.69
C MET A 1 12.19 12.53 5.64
N ALA A 2 10.98 13.02 5.94
CA ALA A 2 10.08 13.61 4.95
C ALA A 2 10.73 14.58 3.92
N MET A 3 11.57 15.52 4.37
CA MET A 3 12.27 16.47 3.49
C MET A 3 13.24 15.83 2.48
N VAL A 4 13.75 14.62 2.77
CA VAL A 4 14.67 13.86 1.89
C VAL A 4 13.88 12.94 0.95
N MET A 5 12.74 12.42 1.41
CA MET A 5 11.83 11.57 0.65
C MET A 5 10.74 12.37 -0.09
N VAL A 6 10.97 13.68 -0.30
CA VAL A 6 10.03 14.52 -1.04
C VAL A 6 10.07 14.14 -2.52
N GLN A 7 8.90 13.95 -3.12
CA GLN A 7 8.68 13.46 -4.49
C GLN A 7 9.07 12.00 -4.81
N THR A 8 9.77 11.27 -3.94
CA THR A 8 10.10 9.86 -4.20
C THR A 8 8.87 8.95 -4.07
N ASN A 9 8.74 8.00 -4.99
CA ASN A 9 7.62 7.04 -5.03
C ASN A 9 8.00 5.72 -4.34
N GLU A 10 7.02 4.94 -3.89
CA GLU A 10 7.26 3.62 -3.28
C GLU A 10 7.92 2.65 -4.28
N ALA A 11 7.61 2.79 -5.59
CA ALA A 11 8.30 2.10 -6.69
C ALA A 11 9.78 2.49 -6.87
N SER A 12 10.20 3.66 -6.38
CA SER A 12 11.60 4.10 -6.40
C SER A 12 12.36 3.76 -5.10
N ASP A 13 11.65 3.70 -3.97
CA ASP A 13 12.20 3.35 -2.66
C ASP A 13 11.09 2.87 -1.71
N ALA A 14 11.11 1.58 -1.36
CA ALA A 14 10.14 0.98 -0.44
C ALA A 14 10.11 1.62 0.96
N ARG A 15 11.19 2.33 1.37
CA ARG A 15 11.25 3.07 2.64
C ARG A 15 10.24 4.21 2.70
N VAL A 16 9.78 4.74 1.56
CA VAL A 16 8.72 5.76 1.53
C VAL A 16 7.37 5.15 1.92
N GLY A 17 7.09 3.92 1.49
CA GLY A 17 5.88 3.18 1.85
C GLY A 17 5.81 2.83 3.34
N THR A 18 6.92 2.36 3.92
CA THR A 18 6.98 2.09 5.37
C THR A 18 6.91 3.38 6.20
N PHE A 19 7.57 4.46 5.76
CA PHE A 19 7.51 5.76 6.42
C PHE A 19 6.09 6.35 6.42
N ARG A 20 5.34 6.28 5.30
CA ARG A 20 3.91 6.71 5.26
C ARG A 20 3.06 5.98 6.31
N ARG A 21 3.14 4.65 6.34
CA ARG A 21 2.38 3.80 7.30
C ARG A 21 2.78 4.08 8.76
N GLN A 22 4.03 4.43 9.02
CA GLN A 22 4.50 4.85 10.35
C GLN A 22 3.91 6.21 10.77
N LEU A 23 3.85 7.20 9.86
CA LEU A 23 3.22 8.49 10.12
C LEU A 23 1.72 8.33 10.39
N GLU A 24 1.01 7.56 9.56
CA GLU A 24 -0.42 7.28 9.73
C GLU A 24 -0.70 6.62 11.09
N LYS A 25 0.14 5.67 11.53
CA LYS A 25 0.03 5.06 12.86
C LYS A 25 0.17 6.09 13.98
N ILE A 26 1.20 6.94 13.96
CA ILE A 26 1.46 7.92 15.02
C ILE A 26 0.34 8.97 15.12
N ILE A 27 -0.28 9.32 13.99
CA ILE A 27 -1.41 10.27 13.93
C ILE A 27 -2.68 9.65 14.53
N LEU A 28 -2.93 8.36 14.29
CA LEU A 28 -4.13 7.65 14.75
C LEU A 28 -4.04 7.13 16.19
N ASP A 29 -2.84 6.83 16.70
CA ASP A 29 -2.68 6.28 18.05
C ASP A 29 -3.03 7.33 19.12
N LYS A 30 -3.92 7.00 20.07
CA LYS A 30 -4.31 7.93 21.13
C LYS A 30 -3.20 8.13 22.17
N HIS A 31 -2.32 7.16 22.36
CA HIS A 31 -1.33 7.13 23.45
C HIS A 31 -0.03 7.88 23.12
N GLU A 32 0.26 8.09 21.83
CA GLU A 32 1.38 8.94 21.38
C GLU A 32 1.20 10.40 21.84
N ASP A 33 2.30 11.12 22.06
CA ASP A 33 2.25 12.48 22.58
C ASP A 33 1.88 13.52 21.50
N THR A 34 1.42 14.69 21.95
CA THR A 34 0.96 15.78 21.07
C THR A 34 2.06 16.35 20.18
N MET A 35 3.32 16.29 20.61
CA MET A 35 4.47 16.81 19.86
C MET A 35 4.89 15.83 18.75
N SER A 36 4.92 14.53 19.04
CA SER A 36 5.09 13.47 18.02
C SER A 36 3.98 13.50 16.99
N LYS A 37 2.72 13.73 17.39
CA LYS A 37 1.59 13.94 16.48
C LYS A 37 1.76 15.17 15.59
N MET A 38 2.13 16.31 16.16
CA MET A 38 2.44 17.52 15.37
C MET A 38 3.57 17.24 14.36
N GLY A 39 4.66 16.59 14.81
CA GLY A 39 5.77 16.18 13.95
C GLY A 39 5.34 15.24 12.82
N ALA A 40 4.45 14.29 13.08
CA ALA A 40 3.94 13.35 12.09
C ALA A 40 3.01 14.02 11.06
N ILE A 41 2.15 14.92 11.49
CA ILE A 41 1.28 15.74 10.61
C ILE A 41 2.14 16.63 9.70
N LEU A 42 3.14 17.32 10.25
CA LEU A 42 4.08 18.15 9.47
C LEU A 42 4.90 17.31 8.48
N ALA A 43 5.37 16.12 8.90
CA ALA A 43 6.09 15.21 8.02
C ALA A 43 5.23 14.71 6.85
N SER A 44 3.94 14.41 7.10
CA SER A 44 2.98 14.03 6.06
C SER A 44 2.72 15.18 5.08
N GLY A 45 2.46 16.40 5.60
CA GLY A 45 2.25 17.60 4.78
C GLY A 45 3.47 18.01 3.93
N ILE A 46 4.70 17.76 4.41
CA ILE A 46 5.93 17.96 3.63
C ILE A 46 6.09 16.89 2.54
N LEU A 47 5.77 15.63 2.83
CA LEU A 47 5.92 14.51 1.89
C LEU A 47 5.04 14.68 0.64
N ASP A 48 3.81 15.18 0.84
CA ASP A 48 2.81 15.34 -0.20
C ASP A 48 2.62 16.82 -0.64
N ALA A 49 3.58 17.69 -0.27
CA ALA A 49 3.58 19.12 -0.53
C ALA A 49 3.32 19.48 -2.00
N GLY A 50 2.46 20.50 -2.21
CA GLY A 50 2.10 20.99 -3.54
C GLY A 50 1.51 19.90 -4.46
N GLY A 51 0.80 18.92 -3.91
CA GLY A 51 0.29 17.78 -4.67
C GLY A 51 1.40 16.89 -5.23
N ARG A 52 2.52 16.74 -4.50
CA ARG A 52 3.75 16.02 -4.91
C ARG A 52 4.49 16.62 -6.12
N ASN A 53 4.11 17.84 -6.54
CA ASN A 53 4.75 18.59 -7.64
C ASN A 53 5.82 19.59 -7.18
N VAL A 54 6.14 19.57 -5.89
CA VAL A 54 7.09 20.46 -5.23
C VAL A 54 8.23 19.63 -4.62
N THR A 55 9.45 20.15 -4.68
CA THR A 55 10.64 19.60 -4.02
C THR A 55 11.32 20.67 -3.16
N ILE A 56 12.03 20.26 -2.12
CA ILE A 56 12.87 21.17 -1.32
C ILE A 56 14.22 21.30 -2.03
N ARG A 57 14.57 22.51 -2.46
CA ARG A 57 15.73 22.74 -3.33
C ARG A 57 16.56 23.93 -2.86
N LEU A 58 17.69 23.62 -2.23
CA LEU A 58 18.67 24.63 -1.78
C LEU A 58 19.54 25.16 -2.94
N LEU A 59 19.81 24.34 -3.97
CA LEU A 59 20.65 24.70 -5.12
C LEU A 59 19.83 24.87 -6.40
N SER A 60 20.12 25.93 -7.17
CA SER A 60 19.59 26.12 -8.54
C SER A 60 20.07 25.03 -9.50
N LYS A 61 19.40 24.87 -10.66
CA LYS A 61 19.92 24.06 -11.77
C LYS A 61 21.32 24.55 -12.22
N THR A 62 21.57 25.86 -12.09
CA THR A 62 22.85 26.53 -12.34
C THR A 62 23.87 26.42 -11.18
N LYS A 63 23.61 25.58 -10.17
CA LYS A 63 24.44 25.36 -8.97
C LYS A 63 24.65 26.57 -8.04
N HIS A 64 24.01 27.72 -8.29
CA HIS A 64 23.97 28.83 -7.33
C HIS A 64 22.97 28.55 -6.18
N ASP A 65 23.28 29.05 -4.98
CA ASP A 65 22.41 28.90 -3.80
C ASP A 65 21.11 29.69 -3.91
N LYS A 66 20.00 29.03 -3.58
CA LYS A 66 18.70 29.67 -3.38
C LYS A 66 18.63 30.23 -1.95
N VAL A 67 19.12 31.45 -1.77
CA VAL A 67 19.11 32.15 -0.47
C VAL A 67 17.73 32.12 0.19
N THR A 68 16.64 32.30 -0.57
CA THR A 68 15.26 32.21 -0.06
C THR A 68 14.91 30.85 0.54
N ALA A 69 15.38 29.76 -0.07
CA ALA A 69 15.15 28.40 0.42
C ALA A 69 15.99 28.08 1.66
N VAL A 70 17.24 28.54 1.70
CA VAL A 70 18.14 28.41 2.86
C VAL A 70 17.59 29.19 4.05
N VAL A 71 17.20 30.46 3.87
CA VAL A 71 16.61 31.29 4.92
C VAL A 71 15.27 30.72 5.39
N GLY A 72 14.40 30.28 4.48
CA GLY A 72 13.12 29.65 4.84
C GLY A 72 13.29 28.40 5.71
N LEU A 73 14.29 27.56 5.39
CA LEU A 73 14.58 26.35 6.17
C LEU A 73 15.27 26.64 7.51
N ALA A 74 16.06 27.71 7.59
CA ALA A 74 16.67 28.21 8.84
C ALA A 74 15.64 28.84 9.79
N VAL A 75 14.65 29.58 9.28
CA VAL A 75 13.54 30.12 10.10
C VAL A 75 12.60 28.99 10.55
N PHE A 76 12.34 28.02 9.67
CA PHE A 76 11.50 26.86 9.98
C PHE A 76 12.00 26.04 11.18
N SER A 77 13.31 25.88 11.39
CA SER A 77 13.83 25.07 12.49
C SER A 77 13.52 25.64 13.89
N GLN A 78 13.31 26.96 13.99
CA GLN A 78 13.09 27.68 15.26
C GLN A 78 11.62 27.69 15.71
N PHE A 79 10.76 26.83 15.15
CA PHE A 79 9.32 26.77 15.44
C PHE A 79 8.96 26.59 16.92
N TRP A 80 9.86 26.02 17.73
CA TRP A 80 9.65 25.74 19.16
C TRP A 80 9.23 26.95 20.00
N TYR A 81 9.75 28.14 19.68
CA TYR A 81 9.44 29.37 20.42
C TYR A 81 8.23 30.12 19.84
N TRP A 82 7.87 29.87 18.58
CA TRP A 82 6.83 30.59 17.86
C TRP A 82 6.28 29.75 16.70
N TYR A 83 5.20 29.00 16.95
CA TYR A 83 4.62 28.05 15.98
C TYR A 83 4.34 28.62 14.57
N PRO A 84 3.91 29.89 14.37
CA PRO A 84 3.78 30.47 13.03
C PRO A 84 5.06 30.48 12.17
N LEU A 85 6.25 30.26 12.74
CA LEU A 85 7.49 30.14 11.94
C LEU A 85 7.51 28.87 11.05
N ILE A 86 6.65 27.89 11.32
CA ILE A 86 6.46 26.69 10.48
C ILE A 86 6.14 27.07 9.02
N TYR A 87 5.38 28.14 8.79
CA TYR A 87 4.94 28.52 7.45
C TYR A 87 6.09 28.95 6.51
N PHE A 88 7.27 29.29 7.04
CA PHE A 88 8.44 29.66 6.22
C PHE A 88 9.04 28.48 5.44
N VAL A 89 8.63 27.23 5.71
CA VAL A 89 8.93 26.07 4.85
C VAL A 89 8.47 26.29 3.40
N SER A 90 7.44 27.12 3.19
CA SER A 90 6.92 27.48 1.86
C SER A 90 7.94 28.17 0.96
N LEU A 91 8.97 28.84 1.51
CA LEU A 91 10.05 29.46 0.72
C LEU A 91 11.11 28.44 0.25
N SER A 92 11.18 27.26 0.90
CA SER A 92 12.10 26.17 0.51
C SER A 92 11.58 25.35 -0.67
N PHE A 93 10.27 25.44 -0.93
CA PHE A 93 9.54 24.73 -1.96
C PHE A 93 9.82 25.30 -3.36
N SER A 94 10.30 24.44 -4.25
CA SER A 94 10.44 24.72 -5.69
C SER A 94 9.56 23.75 -6.49
N PRO A 95 8.73 24.22 -7.44
CA PRO A 95 7.99 23.34 -8.33
C PRO A 95 8.92 22.54 -9.26
N THR A 96 8.48 21.35 -9.67
CA THR A 96 9.16 20.48 -10.65
C THR A 96 8.20 20.16 -11.80
N ALA A 97 7.91 21.20 -12.58
CA ALA A 97 7.15 21.09 -13.81
C ALA A 97 8.05 21.45 -15.00
N PHE A 98 7.93 20.69 -16.08
CA PHE A 98 8.41 21.11 -17.38
C PHE A 98 7.32 21.96 -18.04
N ILE A 99 7.67 23.22 -18.32
CA ILE A 99 6.77 24.22 -18.91
C ILE A 99 7.49 24.82 -20.12
N GLY A 100 7.13 24.36 -21.31
CA GLY A 100 7.50 25.01 -22.56
C GLY A 100 6.63 26.23 -22.82
N LEU A 101 7.22 27.27 -23.41
CA LEU A 101 6.56 28.53 -23.77
C LEU A 101 6.87 28.88 -25.23
N ASN A 102 5.89 29.43 -25.93
CA ASN A 102 6.09 30.07 -27.23
C ASN A 102 6.67 31.48 -27.08
N TYR A 103 7.09 32.09 -28.20
CA TYR A 103 7.51 33.50 -28.27
C TYR A 103 6.51 34.46 -27.61
N ASP A 104 5.21 34.22 -27.80
CA ASP A 104 4.07 34.93 -27.19
C ASP A 104 3.93 34.76 -25.66
N LEU A 105 4.85 34.04 -24.99
CA LEU A 105 4.76 33.61 -23.58
C LEU A 105 3.51 32.74 -23.25
N LYS A 106 2.82 32.23 -24.28
CA LYS A 106 1.72 31.25 -24.16
C LYS A 106 2.29 29.84 -23.97
N VAL A 107 1.54 28.98 -23.28
CA VAL A 107 1.87 27.55 -23.09
C VAL A 107 1.34 26.74 -24.28
N PRO A 108 2.15 26.33 -25.27
CA PRO A 108 1.72 25.41 -26.33
C PRO A 108 1.43 24.02 -25.78
N LYS A 109 0.38 23.36 -26.28
CA LYS A 109 0.24 21.90 -26.12
C LYS A 109 1.12 21.22 -27.15
N PHE A 110 2.23 20.65 -26.70
CA PHE A 110 3.05 19.72 -27.48
C PHE A 110 3.35 18.49 -26.63
N GLU A 111 3.65 17.39 -27.32
CA GLU A 111 4.04 16.12 -26.73
C GLU A 111 5.57 15.98 -26.79
N PHE A 112 6.16 15.39 -25.74
CA PHE A 112 7.57 15.07 -25.69
C PHE A 112 7.79 13.67 -25.12
N LEU A 113 8.85 13.01 -25.58
CA LEU A 113 9.24 11.68 -25.12
C LEU A 113 10.04 11.80 -23.82
N SER A 114 9.63 11.09 -22.77
CA SER A 114 10.38 10.92 -21.53
C SER A 114 11.01 9.52 -21.50
N HIS A 115 12.31 9.43 -21.24
CA HIS A 115 13.03 8.16 -21.18
C HIS A 115 12.92 7.46 -19.81
N ALA A 116 11.69 7.41 -19.29
CA ALA A 116 11.36 6.90 -17.97
C ALA A 116 10.19 5.92 -18.02
N LYS A 117 10.17 4.97 -17.06
CA LYS A 117 9.01 4.12 -16.81
C LYS A 117 7.93 4.92 -16.07
N PRO A 118 6.67 4.97 -16.55
CA PRO A 118 5.60 5.73 -15.90
C PRO A 118 5.42 5.40 -14.41
N SER A 119 5.44 4.11 -14.06
CA SER A 119 5.28 3.58 -12.69
C SER A 119 6.21 4.20 -11.64
N LEU A 120 7.43 4.60 -12.02
CA LEU A 120 8.37 5.27 -11.12
C LEU A 120 7.92 6.69 -10.74
N PHE A 121 7.19 7.37 -11.63
CA PHE A 121 6.86 8.79 -11.55
C PHE A 121 5.35 9.10 -11.50
N GLU A 122 4.48 8.10 -11.70
CA GLU A 122 3.05 8.15 -11.44
C GLU A 122 2.79 8.69 -10.03
N TYR A 123 1.72 9.47 -9.85
CA TYR A 123 1.29 9.86 -8.52
C TYR A 123 0.88 8.60 -7.73
N PRO A 124 1.46 8.32 -6.55
CA PRO A 124 0.94 7.25 -5.71
C PRO A 124 -0.54 7.49 -5.46
N LYS A 125 -1.37 6.46 -5.64
CA LYS A 125 -2.84 6.59 -5.56
C LYS A 125 -3.23 7.33 -4.26
N PRO A 126 -4.13 8.33 -4.31
CA PRO A 126 -4.53 9.06 -3.12
C PRO A 126 -4.97 8.09 -2.02
N THR A 127 -4.54 8.31 -0.77
CA THR A 127 -5.08 7.57 0.36
C THR A 127 -6.58 7.78 0.36
N SER A 128 -7.33 6.72 0.05
CA SER A 128 -8.78 6.80 -0.04
C SER A 128 -9.33 7.31 1.28
N VAL A 129 -10.14 8.38 1.24
CA VAL A 129 -10.91 8.80 2.42
C VAL A 129 -11.62 7.57 2.99
N PRO A 130 -11.67 7.40 4.32
CA PRO A 130 -12.32 6.24 4.91
C PRO A 130 -13.81 6.31 4.58
N THR A 131 -14.21 5.61 3.51
CA THR A 131 -15.61 5.49 3.09
C THR A 131 -16.42 5.02 4.28
N THR A 132 -17.52 5.72 4.53
CA THR A 132 -18.34 5.66 5.75
C THR A 132 -18.53 4.24 6.26
N THR A 133 -18.51 4.07 7.59
CA THR A 133 -18.59 2.80 8.32
C THR A 133 -19.88 2.00 8.02
N SER A 134 -19.93 1.32 6.87
CA SER A 134 -21.06 0.50 6.43
C SER A 134 -20.59 -0.87 5.94
N ALA A 135 -20.66 -1.84 6.85
CA ALA A 135 -20.51 -3.27 6.59
C ALA A 135 -19.22 -3.69 5.84
N VAL A 136 -18.07 -3.61 6.53
CA VAL A 136 -16.98 -4.57 6.27
C VAL A 136 -17.52 -5.97 6.54
N LYS A 137 -17.90 -6.67 5.46
CA LYS A 137 -18.25 -8.10 5.50
C LYS A 137 -16.98 -8.91 5.75
N LEU A 138 -16.57 -8.98 7.02
CA LEU A 138 -15.59 -9.96 7.46
C LEU A 138 -16.08 -11.35 7.00
N PRO A 139 -15.27 -12.16 6.30
CA PRO A 139 -15.64 -13.54 6.03
C PRO A 139 -15.85 -14.22 7.37
N THR A 140 -16.99 -14.88 7.55
CA THR A 140 -17.49 -15.29 8.87
C THR A 140 -16.51 -16.26 9.53
N ALA A 141 -15.63 -15.73 10.38
CA ALA A 141 -14.58 -16.51 11.01
C ALA A 141 -15.23 -17.64 11.81
N VAL A 142 -14.94 -18.88 11.41
CA VAL A 142 -15.49 -20.07 12.08
C VAL A 142 -14.77 -20.22 13.41
N LEU A 143 -15.26 -19.49 14.41
CA LEU A 143 -14.76 -19.50 15.78
C LEU A 143 -14.60 -20.94 16.26
N SER A 144 -13.57 -21.18 17.09
CA SER A 144 -13.24 -22.51 17.59
C SER A 144 -14.40 -23.18 18.34
N THR A 145 -15.33 -22.39 18.88
CA THR A 145 -16.63 -22.82 19.43
C THR A 145 -17.49 -23.54 18.39
N SER A 146 -17.61 -23.03 17.17
CA SER A 146 -18.38 -23.61 16.06
C SER A 146 -17.83 -24.97 15.62
N ALA A 147 -16.50 -25.09 15.56
CA ALA A 147 -15.83 -26.37 15.27
C ALA A 147 -16.03 -27.38 16.42
N LYS A 148 -15.86 -26.94 17.67
CA LYS A 148 -16.03 -27.78 18.87
C LYS A 148 -17.49 -28.21 19.08
N ALA A 149 -18.46 -27.37 18.68
CA ALA A 149 -19.88 -27.69 18.65
C ALA A 149 -20.21 -28.74 17.57
N LYS A 150 -19.73 -28.57 16.33
CA LYS A 150 -19.89 -29.60 15.28
C LYS A 150 -19.21 -30.93 15.66
N ALA A 151 -18.07 -30.90 16.35
CA ALA A 151 -17.39 -32.10 16.83
C ALA A 151 -18.17 -32.81 17.97
N ARG A 152 -18.77 -32.06 18.90
CA ARG A 152 -19.66 -32.63 19.92
C ARG A 152 -20.95 -33.19 19.31
N ALA A 153 -21.60 -32.44 18.43
CA ALA A 153 -22.81 -32.88 17.73
C ALA A 153 -22.58 -34.17 16.91
N LYS A 154 -21.40 -34.35 16.29
CA LYS A 154 -21.03 -35.63 15.66
C LYS A 154 -20.91 -36.76 16.68
N LYS A 155 -20.21 -36.57 17.80
CA LYS A 155 -20.08 -37.62 18.83
C LYS A 155 -21.42 -37.97 19.49
N GLU A 156 -22.29 -36.99 19.72
CA GLU A 156 -23.64 -37.21 20.27
C GLU A 156 -24.56 -37.91 19.26
N ALA A 157 -24.41 -37.65 17.95
CA ALA A 157 -25.10 -38.38 16.90
C ALA A 157 -24.58 -39.83 16.77
N GLU A 158 -23.26 -40.04 16.82
CA GLU A 158 -22.63 -41.38 16.80
C GLU A 158 -23.04 -42.21 18.04
N GLN A 159 -23.14 -41.58 19.22
CA GLN A 159 -23.62 -42.24 20.44
C GLN A 159 -25.11 -42.61 20.36
N LYS A 160 -25.97 -41.76 19.77
CA LYS A 160 -27.38 -42.10 19.56
C LYS A 160 -27.58 -43.17 18.49
N ALA A 161 -26.84 -43.12 17.39
CA ALA A 161 -26.85 -44.14 16.34
C ALA A 161 -26.38 -45.52 16.83
N ASN A 162 -25.61 -45.57 17.92
CA ASN A 162 -25.17 -46.82 18.55
C ASN A 162 -26.09 -47.30 19.70
N ALA A 163 -27.19 -46.59 19.97
CA ALA A 163 -28.18 -46.97 20.99
C ALA A 163 -29.41 -47.68 20.40
N GLU A 164 -29.75 -47.45 19.13
CA GLU A 164 -30.91 -48.06 18.45
C GLU A 164 -30.55 -49.36 17.70
N LYS A 165 -30.18 -50.40 18.46
CA LYS A 165 -30.16 -51.80 17.95
C LYS A 165 -30.61 -52.84 18.99
N PRO A 166 -31.91 -53.16 19.04
CA PRO A 166 -32.39 -54.46 19.47
C PRO A 166 -32.61 -55.41 18.28
N THR A 167 -31.93 -56.54 18.34
CA THR A 167 -32.13 -57.83 17.66
C THR A 167 -33.50 -58.13 17.00
N GLY A 168 -33.47 -58.67 15.78
CA GLY A 168 -34.57 -59.40 15.15
C GLY A 168 -34.14 -60.12 13.85
N ALA A 169 -34.32 -61.44 13.80
CA ALA A 169 -34.18 -62.28 12.60
C ALA A 169 -35.59 -62.59 12.03
N GLU A 170 -35.81 -63.03 10.78
CA GLU A 170 -34.95 -63.35 9.62
C GLU A 170 -35.78 -62.96 8.33
N SER A 171 -35.63 -63.40 7.07
CA SER A 171 -34.86 -64.46 6.38
C SER A 171 -34.65 -64.17 4.87
N SER A 172 -34.01 -65.13 4.19
CA SER A 172 -34.15 -65.47 2.76
C SER A 172 -33.29 -64.77 1.66
N ALA A 173 -32.53 -65.64 0.99
CA ALA A 173 -32.26 -65.70 -0.47
C ALA A 173 -31.19 -64.81 -1.16
N ALA A 174 -30.09 -65.49 -1.52
CA ALA A 174 -29.44 -65.53 -2.85
C ALA A 174 -28.45 -64.44 -3.32
N ALA A 175 -27.19 -64.88 -3.51
CA ALA A 175 -26.17 -64.46 -4.50
C ALA A 175 -25.74 -62.97 -4.57
N ASN A 176 -24.45 -62.63 -4.76
CA ASN A 176 -23.46 -63.32 -5.60
C ASN A 176 -22.00 -63.16 -5.09
N THR A 177 -21.04 -63.84 -5.73
CA THR A 177 -19.64 -63.91 -5.30
C THR A 177 -18.77 -62.73 -5.76
N GLY A 178 -17.77 -62.37 -4.95
CA GLY A 178 -16.70 -61.43 -5.30
C GLY A 178 -15.57 -61.43 -4.26
N LYS A 179 -14.34 -61.82 -4.65
CA LYS A 179 -13.23 -62.10 -3.73
C LYS A 179 -11.97 -61.33 -4.15
N GLY A 180 -11.41 -60.50 -3.25
CA GLY A 180 -10.14 -59.80 -3.47
C GLY A 180 -9.57 -59.22 -2.18
N LYS A 181 -8.27 -59.46 -1.89
CA LYS A 181 -7.58 -58.98 -0.69
C LYS A 181 -6.06 -58.86 -0.91
N SER A 182 -5.57 -57.63 -1.01
CA SER A 182 -4.17 -57.23 -0.83
C SER A 182 -4.16 -55.71 -0.58
N SER A 183 -3.56 -55.11 0.46
CA SER A 183 -2.27 -55.30 1.16
C SER A 183 -1.06 -54.68 0.44
N SER A 184 -0.85 -53.37 0.65
CA SER A 184 0.47 -52.74 0.75
C SER A 184 0.37 -51.40 1.46
N GLU A 185 1.43 -50.99 2.14
CA GLU A 185 1.60 -49.68 2.79
C GLU A 185 2.28 -48.70 1.82
N LYS A 186 2.00 -47.39 1.91
CA LYS A 186 2.98 -46.40 2.43
C LYS A 186 2.44 -44.95 2.51
N ASP A 187 3.25 -44.15 3.18
CA ASP A 187 3.08 -42.76 3.64
C ASP A 187 3.45 -41.71 2.56
N GLY A 188 3.10 -40.44 2.79
CA GLY A 188 3.35 -39.30 1.89
C GLY A 188 2.30 -39.11 0.77
N GLU A 189 1.98 -37.90 0.30
CA GLU A 189 2.62 -36.59 0.50
C GLU A 189 1.56 -35.45 0.51
N ALA A 190 1.98 -34.21 0.79
CA ALA A 190 1.07 -33.08 0.97
C ALA A 190 0.37 -32.66 -0.34
N MET A 191 -0.97 -32.56 -0.29
CA MET A 191 -1.75 -32.00 -1.39
C MET A 191 -1.46 -30.49 -1.51
N GLN A 192 -0.80 -30.09 -2.58
CA GLN A 192 -0.37 -28.72 -2.82
C GLN A 192 -1.58 -27.76 -2.81
N VAL A 193 -1.52 -26.71 -1.99
CA VAL A 193 -2.43 -25.58 -2.12
C VAL A 193 -1.98 -24.79 -3.35
N ASP A 194 -2.81 -24.85 -4.39
CA ASP A 194 -2.53 -24.20 -5.67
C ASP A 194 -2.44 -22.67 -5.46
N SER A 195 -1.23 -22.13 -5.62
CA SER A 195 -0.99 -20.69 -5.42
C SER A 195 -1.68 -19.91 -6.52
N PRO A 196 -2.62 -18.99 -6.21
CA PRO A 196 -3.27 -18.18 -7.24
C PRO A 196 -2.19 -17.41 -8.02
N PRO A 197 -2.15 -17.54 -9.36
CA PRO A 197 -0.96 -17.21 -10.12
C PRO A 197 -0.64 -15.72 -10.00
N GLU A 198 0.64 -15.42 -9.80
CA GLU A 198 1.16 -14.07 -9.92
C GLU A 198 0.74 -13.49 -11.27
N LYS A 199 -0.06 -12.43 -11.25
CA LYS A 199 -0.23 -11.58 -12.43
C LYS A 199 1.13 -10.94 -12.70
N LYS A 200 1.89 -11.57 -13.60
CA LYS A 200 3.10 -11.03 -14.21
C LYS A 200 2.83 -9.57 -14.52
N SER A 201 3.65 -8.68 -13.96
CA SER A 201 3.61 -7.27 -14.35
C SER A 201 3.81 -7.21 -15.87
N GLU A 202 2.90 -6.53 -16.56
CA GLU A 202 3.12 -6.18 -17.95
C GLU A 202 4.44 -5.40 -18.02
N PRO A 203 5.28 -5.62 -19.05
CA PRO A 203 6.56 -4.95 -19.15
C PRO A 203 6.33 -3.44 -19.34
N GLU A 204 6.36 -2.71 -18.23
CA GLU A 204 6.08 -1.28 -18.16
C GLU A 204 6.84 -0.56 -19.28
N PRO A 205 6.17 0.26 -20.12
CA PRO A 205 6.83 0.90 -21.24
C PRO A 205 7.98 1.75 -20.71
N SER A 206 9.17 1.55 -21.28
CA SER A 206 10.40 2.26 -20.88
C SER A 206 10.38 3.76 -21.23
N PHE A 207 9.34 4.20 -21.93
CA PHE A 207 9.16 5.53 -22.48
C PHE A 207 7.72 6.00 -22.24
N GLU A 208 7.57 7.26 -21.86
CA GLU A 208 6.28 7.92 -21.63
C GLU A 208 6.15 9.12 -22.57
N ILE A 209 4.97 9.32 -23.16
CA ILE A 209 4.67 10.52 -23.97
C ILE A 209 3.94 11.50 -23.07
N LEU A 210 4.59 12.63 -22.76
CA LEU A 210 4.08 13.65 -21.84
C LEU A 210 3.66 14.90 -22.60
N THR A 211 2.52 15.50 -22.22
CA THR A 211 2.02 16.76 -22.80
C THR A 211 2.40 17.95 -21.93
N ASN A 212 2.86 19.04 -22.54
CA ASN A 212 3.14 20.30 -21.85
C ASN A 212 1.85 20.97 -21.30
N PRO A 213 1.79 21.40 -20.02
CA PRO A 213 2.81 21.30 -18.97
C PRO A 213 2.72 19.98 -18.19
N ALA A 214 3.87 19.36 -17.93
CA ALA A 214 3.96 18.07 -17.24
C ALA A 214 4.76 18.17 -15.92
N ARG A 215 4.44 17.32 -14.94
CA ARG A 215 5.32 17.03 -13.81
C ARG A 215 6.56 16.31 -14.35
N VAL A 216 7.75 16.85 -14.10
CA VAL A 216 9.02 16.17 -14.44
C VAL A 216 9.95 16.27 -13.24
N VAL A 217 10.34 15.13 -12.70
CA VAL A 217 11.20 15.04 -11.51
C VAL A 217 12.67 15.20 -11.92
N PRO A 218 13.59 15.76 -11.11
CA PRO A 218 15.00 15.95 -11.51
C PRO A 218 15.81 14.67 -11.82
N ALA A 219 15.25 13.49 -11.55
CA ALA A 219 15.79 12.19 -11.98
C ALA A 219 15.29 11.75 -13.37
N GLN A 220 14.23 12.39 -13.88
CA GLN A 220 13.56 12.19 -15.16
C GLN A 220 14.01 13.24 -16.22
N GLU A 221 14.75 14.28 -15.79
CA GLU A 221 15.41 15.27 -16.65
C GLU A 221 16.79 14.80 -17.21
N LYS A 222 17.09 13.50 -17.12
CA LYS A 222 18.39 12.88 -17.47
C LYS A 222 18.21 11.77 -18.48
#